data_AF-A0A377K6I9-F1
#
_entry.id   AF-A0A377K6I9-F1
#
_cell.length_a   1.000
_cell.length_b   1.000
_cell.length_c   1.000
_cell.angle_alpha   90.00
_cell.angle_beta   90.00
_cell.angle_gamma   90.00
#
_symmetry.space_group_name_H-M   'P 1'
#
loop_
_entity.id
_entity.type
_entity.pdbx_description
1 polymer ?
#
loop_
_entity_poly.entity_id
_entity_poly.type
_entity_poly.pdbx_seq_one_letter_code
_entity_poly.pdbx_strand_id
1 'polypeptide(L)'
;MPPGKPLDGRPVLQVGNLQRQFDICGPCQWQYISNRWQLSEPELTDRVLLRHELASASEFNPVGIVIPSLITPGDKSPCPAPQLSASPGAICRSWPSRLRYARGFTEQWQKTVQPFYPDEFDFAFMNYSPPEQQYDGYLIGNEKIILNGLLPSKMEQTCFLPDIRLLAYLFYRSDKNVELRPLLADTLTIHTDDEQLTLLWRLTLPVDSLPQRIVLTTEQRGPHG
;
A
#
# COMPACT_ATOMS: atom_id res chain seq x y z
N MET A 1 -3.92 -22.75 -10.49
CA MET A 1 -3.83 -23.99 -9.67
C MET A 1 -4.97 -24.94 -10.04
N PRO A 2 -4.84 -26.28 -9.86
CA PRO A 2 -6.03 -27.12 -9.79
C PRO A 2 -6.84 -26.74 -8.53
N PRO A 3 -8.18 -26.78 -8.58
CA PRO A 3 -9.02 -26.35 -7.47
C PRO A 3 -8.81 -27.23 -6.23
N GLY A 4 -8.68 -26.59 -5.06
CA GLY A 4 -8.95 -27.25 -3.78
C GLY A 4 -7.78 -27.78 -2.96
N LYS A 5 -6.53 -27.32 -3.14
CA LYS A 5 -5.54 -27.45 -2.05
C LYS A 5 -5.58 -26.20 -1.17
N PRO A 6 -5.89 -26.32 0.13
CA PRO A 6 -5.74 -25.23 1.08
C PRO A 6 -4.31 -24.70 1.05
N LEU A 7 -4.14 -23.42 1.36
CA LEU A 7 -2.82 -22.85 1.58
C LEU A 7 -2.23 -23.49 2.84
N ASP A 8 -1.22 -24.36 2.67
CA ASP A 8 -0.41 -24.86 3.78
C ASP A 8 0.51 -23.72 4.27
N GLY A 9 -0.07 -22.75 4.99
CA GLY A 9 0.67 -21.62 5.56
C GLY A 9 -0.01 -20.26 5.38
N ARG A 10 0.55 -19.24 6.02
CA ARG A 10 0.12 -17.85 5.89
C ARG A 10 0.74 -17.24 4.64
N PRO A 11 -0.04 -16.56 3.77
CA PRO A 11 0.53 -15.81 2.66
C PRO A 11 1.58 -14.80 3.13
N VAL A 12 2.66 -14.67 2.35
CA VAL A 12 3.80 -13.82 2.66
C VAL A 12 4.13 -12.93 1.47
N LEU A 13 4.29 -11.64 1.77
CA LEU A 13 4.94 -10.66 0.91
C LEU A 13 6.30 -10.32 1.52
N GLN A 14 7.37 -10.44 0.75
CA GLN A 14 8.67 -9.89 1.09
C GLN A 14 9.16 -8.98 -0.03
N VAL A 15 9.71 -7.83 0.32
CA VAL A 15 10.45 -6.93 -0.55
C VAL A 15 11.71 -6.54 0.21
N GLY A 16 12.89 -6.96 -0.25
CA GLY A 16 14.14 -6.72 0.48
C GLY A 16 14.07 -7.16 1.95
N ASN A 17 14.21 -6.20 2.86
CA ASN A 17 14.13 -6.43 4.31
C ASN A 17 12.72 -6.25 4.89
N LEU A 18 11.75 -5.76 4.11
CA LEU A 18 10.36 -5.63 4.52
C LEU A 18 9.64 -6.97 4.29
N GLN A 19 9.04 -7.52 5.34
CA GLN A 19 8.24 -8.73 5.26
C GLN A 19 6.88 -8.52 5.91
N ARG A 20 5.82 -8.95 5.22
CA ARG A 20 4.46 -8.98 5.73
C ARG A 20 3.84 -10.36 5.56
N GLN A 21 3.18 -10.81 6.63
CA GLN A 21 2.35 -12.01 6.61
C GLN A 21 0.88 -11.61 6.70
N PHE A 22 0.02 -12.38 6.05
CA PHE A 22 -1.42 -12.18 6.09
C PHE A 22 -2.07 -13.43 6.67
N ASP A 23 -3.02 -13.25 7.58
CA ASP A 23 -3.95 -14.33 7.92
C ASP A 23 -5.14 -14.21 6.98
N ILE A 24 -5.40 -15.29 6.26
CA ILE A 24 -6.47 -15.38 5.28
C ILE A 24 -7.31 -16.60 5.62
N CYS A 25 -8.63 -16.44 5.65
CA CYS A 25 -9.57 -17.54 5.76
C CYS A 25 -10.71 -17.36 4.75
N GLY A 26 -11.39 -18.47 4.44
CA GLY A 26 -12.62 -18.39 3.66
C GLY A 26 -13.74 -17.68 4.42
N PRO A 27 -14.89 -17.47 3.76
CA PRO A 27 -16.06 -16.86 4.40
C PRO A 27 -16.40 -17.55 5.74
N CYS A 28 -16.56 -16.74 6.78
CA CYS A 28 -17.00 -17.20 8.10
C CYS A 28 -17.93 -16.14 8.72
N GLN A 29 -18.68 -16.55 9.73
CA GLN A 29 -19.67 -15.71 10.40
C GLN A 29 -19.49 -15.75 11.90
N TRP A 30 -19.72 -14.61 12.54
CA TRP A 30 -19.99 -14.55 13.97
C TRP A 30 -21.42 -15.03 14.23
N GLN A 31 -21.57 -16.00 15.12
CA GLN A 31 -22.83 -16.59 15.53
C GLN A 31 -23.00 -16.48 17.05
N TYR A 32 -24.20 -16.17 17.52
CA TYR A 32 -24.47 -16.05 18.95
C TYR A 32 -25.04 -17.37 19.49
N ILE A 33 -24.17 -18.19 20.10
CA ILE A 33 -24.48 -19.53 20.58
C ILE A 33 -24.13 -19.63 22.06
N SER A 34 -25.04 -20.17 22.87
CA SER A 34 -24.84 -20.37 24.32
C SER A 34 -24.39 -19.10 25.05
N ASN A 35 -25.08 -17.99 24.78
CA ASN A 35 -24.82 -16.65 25.34
C ASN A 35 -23.42 -16.08 25.03
N ARG A 36 -22.74 -16.54 23.97
CA ARG A 36 -21.44 -16.02 23.53
C ARG A 36 -21.38 -15.91 22.01
N TRP A 37 -20.66 -14.92 21.51
CA TRP A 37 -20.27 -14.86 20.11
C TRP A 37 -19.19 -15.90 19.85
N GLN A 38 -19.37 -16.71 18.81
CA GLN A 38 -18.46 -17.73 18.35
C GLN A 38 -18.28 -17.59 16.84
N LEU A 39 -17.08 -17.86 16.34
CA LEU A 39 -16.81 -17.87 14.92
C LEU A 39 -17.22 -19.23 14.34
N SER A 40 -17.91 -19.23 13.21
CA SER A 40 -18.16 -20.46 12.45
C SER A 40 -16.85 -21.02 11.89
N GLU A 41 -16.83 -22.31 11.58
CA GLU A 41 -15.76 -22.86 10.74
C GLU A 41 -15.75 -22.12 9.38
N PRO A 42 -14.57 -21.72 8.87
CA PRO A 42 -14.46 -21.09 7.56
C PRO A 42 -14.91 -22.02 6.43
N GLU A 43 -15.67 -21.48 5.48
CA GLU A 43 -15.99 -22.18 4.25
C GLU A 43 -14.72 -22.46 3.44
N LEU A 44 -14.62 -23.67 2.88
CA LEU A 44 -13.51 -24.01 1.98
C LEU A 44 -13.62 -23.16 0.71
N THR A 45 -12.58 -22.38 0.43
CA THR A 45 -12.48 -21.55 -0.77
C THR A 45 -11.14 -21.78 -1.47
N ASP A 46 -11.14 -21.65 -2.79
CA ASP A 46 -9.93 -21.72 -3.61
C ASP A 46 -9.18 -20.39 -3.65
N ARG A 47 -9.86 -19.28 -3.35
CA ARG A 47 -9.29 -17.93 -3.30
C ARG A 47 -10.03 -17.02 -2.32
N VAL A 48 -9.31 -16.03 -1.81
CA VAL A 48 -9.86 -14.90 -1.05
C VAL A 48 -9.38 -13.62 -1.71
N LEU A 49 -10.30 -12.70 -1.97
CA LEU A 49 -9.96 -11.43 -2.62
C LEU A 49 -9.23 -10.53 -1.62
N LEU A 50 -8.15 -9.88 -2.06
CA LEU A 50 -7.46 -8.86 -1.28
C LEU A 50 -8.25 -7.54 -1.34
N ARG A 51 -9.37 -7.48 -0.62
CA ARG A 51 -10.27 -6.32 -0.55
C ARG A 51 -10.34 -5.75 0.85
N HIS A 52 -10.39 -4.42 0.94
CA HIS A 52 -10.52 -3.70 2.21
C HIS A 52 -11.76 -4.11 2.99
N GLU A 53 -12.88 -4.35 2.30
CA GLU A 53 -14.17 -4.75 2.87
C GLU A 53 -14.14 -6.14 3.53
N LEU A 54 -13.11 -6.94 3.26
CA LEU A 54 -12.95 -8.27 3.86
C LEU A 54 -12.05 -8.26 5.10
N ALA A 55 -11.45 -7.12 5.45
CA ALA A 55 -10.70 -6.94 6.68
C ALA A 55 -11.56 -6.26 7.77
N SER A 56 -11.07 -6.28 9.01
CA SER A 56 -11.70 -5.56 10.12
C SER A 56 -11.75 -4.05 9.87
N ALA A 57 -12.83 -3.42 10.35
CA ALA A 57 -12.95 -1.98 10.36
C ALA A 57 -11.93 -1.33 11.32
N SER A 58 -11.35 -0.20 10.92
CA SER A 58 -10.45 0.62 11.74
C SER A 58 -10.31 2.04 11.17
N GLU A 59 -9.53 2.92 11.81
CA GLU A 59 -9.17 4.22 11.22
C GLU A 59 -8.36 4.09 9.90
N PHE A 60 -7.69 2.95 9.71
CA PHE A 60 -6.96 2.57 8.50
C PHE A 60 -7.84 1.84 7.48
N ASN A 61 -9.07 1.48 7.84
CA ASN A 61 -10.02 0.80 6.97
C ASN A 61 -11.47 1.00 7.44
N PRO A 62 -12.09 2.18 7.20
CA PRO A 62 -13.45 2.44 7.66
C PRO A 62 -14.54 1.64 6.94
N VAL A 63 -14.22 1.03 5.79
CA VAL A 63 -15.14 0.21 4.98
C VAL A 63 -15.05 -1.28 5.33
N GLY A 64 -14.20 -1.64 6.30
CA GLY A 64 -14.06 -3.01 6.76
C GLY A 64 -15.29 -3.52 7.52
N ILE A 65 -15.24 -4.78 7.88
CA ILE A 65 -16.30 -5.44 8.65
C ILE A 65 -16.28 -4.91 10.09
N VAL A 66 -17.38 -4.28 10.47
CA VAL A 66 -17.73 -4.03 11.88
C VAL A 66 -18.71 -5.11 12.29
N ILE A 67 -18.52 -5.72 13.47
CA ILE A 67 -19.52 -6.61 14.06
C ILE A 67 -20.76 -5.75 14.41
N PRO A 68 -21.91 -5.88 13.70
CA PRO A 68 -23.02 -4.95 13.87
C PRO A 68 -23.60 -4.96 15.29
N SER A 69 -23.54 -6.09 15.99
CA SER A 69 -24.00 -6.23 17.38
C SER A 69 -23.17 -5.47 18.41
N LEU A 70 -21.94 -5.05 18.07
CA LEU A 70 -21.17 -4.10 18.89
C LEU A 70 -21.68 -2.65 18.71
N ILE A 71 -22.33 -2.35 17.58
CA ILE A 71 -22.92 -1.04 17.29
C ILE A 71 -24.37 -0.97 17.76
N THR A 72 -25.14 -2.06 17.62
CA THR A 72 -26.54 -2.17 18.02
C THR A 72 -26.67 -3.18 19.18
N PRO A 73 -26.61 -2.70 20.43
CA PRO A 73 -26.65 -3.59 21.60
C PRO A 73 -27.92 -4.43 21.61
N GLY A 74 -27.76 -5.75 21.81
CA GLY A 74 -28.86 -6.69 21.93
C GLY A 74 -29.25 -7.42 20.64
N ASP A 75 -28.79 -6.96 19.47
CA ASP A 75 -28.89 -7.76 18.24
C ASP A 75 -27.95 -8.97 18.32
N LYS A 76 -28.49 -10.15 18.06
CA LYS A 76 -27.82 -11.46 18.14
C LYS A 76 -27.84 -12.20 16.82
N SER A 77 -28.22 -11.51 15.74
CA SER A 77 -28.27 -12.08 14.39
C SER A 77 -26.86 -12.44 13.90
N PRO A 78 -26.68 -13.59 13.20
CA PRO A 78 -25.41 -13.92 12.59
C PRO A 78 -24.91 -12.80 11.66
N CYS A 79 -23.61 -12.55 11.65
CA CYS A 79 -23.02 -11.52 10.78
C CYS A 79 -21.66 -11.96 10.22
N PRO A 80 -21.22 -11.42 9.07
CA PRO A 80 -19.92 -11.78 8.48
C PRO A 80 -18.76 -11.48 9.42
N ALA A 81 -17.72 -12.31 9.36
CA ALA A 81 -16.46 -12.08 10.02
C ALA A 81 -15.37 -11.70 8.99
N PRO A 82 -14.33 -10.93 9.40
CA PRO A 82 -13.18 -10.64 8.56
C PRO A 82 -12.52 -11.90 8.01
N GLN A 83 -12.23 -11.89 6.71
CA GLN A 83 -11.47 -12.93 6.02
C GLN A 83 -9.97 -12.60 5.98
N LEU A 84 -9.60 -11.35 6.25
CA LEU A 84 -8.22 -10.85 6.24
C LEU A 84 -7.88 -10.24 7.61
N SER A 85 -6.71 -10.57 8.16
CA SER A 85 -6.26 -9.96 9.44
C SER A 85 -5.89 -8.48 9.33
N ALA A 86 -5.59 -8.00 8.13
CA ALA A 86 -5.30 -6.60 7.87
C ALA A 86 -5.84 -6.17 6.50
N SER A 87 -6.19 -4.89 6.42
CA SER A 87 -6.63 -4.26 5.18
C SER A 87 -5.50 -4.29 4.15
N PRO A 88 -5.71 -4.87 2.95
CA PRO A 88 -4.65 -5.04 1.98
C PRO A 88 -4.45 -3.77 1.16
N GLY A 89 -3.23 -3.22 1.17
CA GLY A 89 -2.81 -2.19 0.21
C GLY A 89 -3.17 -0.75 0.59
N ALA A 90 -3.36 0.09 -0.43
CA ALA A 90 -3.35 1.55 -0.30
C ALA A 90 -4.47 2.11 0.59
N ILE A 91 -4.11 2.97 1.55
CA ILE A 91 -5.06 3.68 2.41
C ILE A 91 -5.70 4.83 1.63
N CYS A 92 -7.04 4.93 1.62
CA CYS A 92 -7.74 6.01 0.93
C CYS A 92 -7.47 7.39 1.56
N ARG A 93 -7.40 8.44 0.74
CA ARG A 93 -7.15 9.83 1.18
C ARG A 93 -8.19 10.36 2.16
N SER A 94 -9.45 9.92 2.03
CA SER A 94 -10.55 10.37 2.88
C SER A 94 -10.65 9.61 4.21
N TRP A 95 -9.87 8.55 4.40
CA TRP A 95 -9.92 7.77 5.62
C TRP A 95 -9.23 8.50 6.78
N PRO A 96 -9.71 8.36 8.03
CA PRO A 96 -9.20 9.14 9.17
C PRO A 96 -7.69 9.05 9.36
N SER A 97 -7.12 7.87 9.13
CA SER A 97 -5.68 7.61 9.24
C SER A 97 -4.80 8.46 8.31
N ARG A 98 -5.32 8.89 7.15
CA ARG A 98 -4.62 9.84 6.27
C ARG A 98 -5.14 11.26 6.42
N LEU A 99 -6.44 11.43 6.53
CA LEU A 99 -7.09 12.74 6.59
C LEU A 99 -6.55 13.61 7.73
N ARG A 100 -6.13 13.01 8.85
CA ARG A 100 -5.53 13.70 10.00
C ARG A 100 -4.30 14.55 9.67
N TYR A 101 -3.60 14.27 8.57
CA TYR A 101 -2.42 14.99 8.09
C TYR A 101 -2.76 16.18 7.17
N ALA A 102 -3.97 16.24 6.60
CA ALA A 102 -4.42 17.31 5.71
C ALA A 102 -5.05 18.49 6.47
N ARG A 103 -4.27 19.12 7.36
CA ARG A 103 -4.73 20.27 8.18
C ARG A 103 -4.46 21.61 7.49
N GLY A 104 -5.08 22.67 8.02
CA GLY A 104 -4.77 24.06 7.63
C GLY A 104 -5.56 24.62 6.42
N PHE A 105 -6.37 23.82 5.73
CA PHE A 105 -7.20 24.27 4.60
C PHE A 105 -8.45 25.06 5.06
N THR A 106 -8.24 26.27 5.57
CA THR A 106 -9.30 27.18 6.07
C THR A 106 -9.69 28.24 5.05
N GLU A 107 -10.73 29.04 5.32
CA GLU A 107 -11.07 30.22 4.51
C GLU A 107 -9.93 31.25 4.46
N GLN A 108 -9.15 31.38 5.54
CA GLN A 108 -8.00 32.28 5.58
C GLN A 108 -6.91 31.80 4.62
N TRP A 109 -6.59 30.50 4.63
CA TRP A 109 -5.66 29.89 3.69
C TRP A 109 -6.07 30.16 2.23
N GLN A 110 -7.37 30.03 1.90
CA GLN A 110 -7.89 30.34 0.56
C GLN A 110 -7.61 31.78 0.14
N LYS A 111 -7.66 32.74 1.07
CA LYS A 111 -7.45 34.17 0.79
C LYS A 111 -5.98 34.58 0.72
N THR A 112 -5.08 33.89 1.43
CA THR A 112 -3.70 34.40 1.63
C THR A 112 -2.57 33.46 1.23
N VAL A 113 -2.80 32.15 1.13
CA VAL A 113 -1.75 31.15 0.90
C VAL A 113 -1.95 30.35 -0.37
N GLN A 114 -3.20 30.15 -0.80
CA GLN A 114 -3.52 29.48 -2.07
C GLN A 114 -2.68 30.10 -3.22
N PRO A 115 -2.01 29.29 -4.08
CA PRO A 115 -2.19 27.85 -4.31
C PRO A 115 -1.27 26.91 -3.51
N PHE A 116 -0.47 27.41 -2.57
CA PHE A 116 0.47 26.56 -1.81
C PHE A 116 -0.23 25.79 -0.70
N TYR A 117 0.42 24.74 -0.19
CA TYR A 117 -0.08 23.99 0.96
C TYR A 117 -0.10 24.87 2.23
N PRO A 118 -1.07 24.69 3.13
CA PRO A 118 -1.03 25.31 4.46
C PRO A 118 0.21 24.91 5.25
N ASP A 119 0.64 25.75 6.19
CA ASP A 119 1.80 25.46 7.05
C ASP A 119 1.56 24.23 7.95
N GLU A 120 0.29 23.96 8.32
CA GLU A 120 -0.09 22.80 9.13
C GLU A 120 -0.26 21.51 8.31
N PHE A 121 -0.07 21.55 6.99
CA PHE A 121 -0.15 20.37 6.14
C PHE A 121 1.06 19.45 6.36
N ASP A 122 0.80 18.23 6.79
CA ASP A 122 1.83 17.20 6.95
C ASP A 122 1.91 16.34 5.68
N PHE A 123 3.09 16.34 5.04
CA PHE A 123 3.34 15.56 3.82
C PHE A 123 3.28 14.05 4.02
N ALA A 124 3.25 13.54 5.26
CA ALA A 124 2.86 12.17 5.55
C ALA A 124 1.49 11.81 4.93
N PHE A 125 0.62 12.79 4.69
CA PHE A 125 -0.61 12.64 3.90
C PHE A 125 -0.38 11.96 2.55
N MET A 126 0.74 12.21 1.88
CA MET A 126 1.04 11.70 0.54
C MET A 126 1.41 10.22 0.54
N ASN A 127 1.89 9.68 1.67
CA ASN A 127 2.17 8.26 1.80
C ASN A 127 0.85 7.51 2.01
N TYR A 128 0.52 6.63 1.07
CA TYR A 128 -0.69 5.82 1.12
C TYR A 128 -0.42 4.37 1.52
N SER A 129 0.84 3.99 1.78
CA SER A 129 1.17 2.66 2.25
C SER A 129 0.79 2.51 3.72
N PRO A 130 0.11 1.42 4.13
CA PRO A 130 -0.06 1.07 5.53
C PRO A 130 1.26 1.06 6.29
N PRO A 131 1.29 1.42 7.59
CA PRO A 131 2.54 1.48 8.36
C PRO A 131 3.40 0.22 8.25
N GLU A 132 2.77 -0.96 8.26
CA GLU A 132 3.46 -2.26 8.16
C GLU A 132 3.93 -2.62 6.73
N GLN A 133 3.59 -1.79 5.74
CA GLN A 133 4.01 -1.89 4.35
C GLN A 133 4.88 -0.69 3.91
N GLN A 134 5.28 0.17 4.86
CA GLN A 134 6.23 1.24 4.59
C GLN A 134 7.64 0.68 4.60
N TYR A 135 8.30 0.75 3.46
CA TYR A 135 9.70 0.36 3.32
C TYR A 135 10.60 1.38 4.02
N ASP A 136 11.67 0.92 4.68
CA ASP A 136 12.63 1.81 5.32
C ASP A 136 13.52 2.48 4.26
N GLY A 137 13.34 3.79 4.07
CA GLY A 137 13.99 4.56 3.01
C GLY A 137 13.35 4.40 1.64
N TYR A 138 14.18 4.36 0.60
CA TYR A 138 13.76 4.24 -0.80
C TYR A 138 14.23 2.91 -1.38
N LEU A 139 13.52 2.42 -2.38
CA LEU A 139 13.95 1.29 -3.18
C LEU A 139 15.18 1.71 -4.00
N ILE A 140 16.16 0.84 -4.07
CA ILE A 140 17.46 1.08 -4.72
C ILE A 140 17.69 0.16 -5.93
N GLY A 141 16.80 -0.80 -6.18
CA GLY A 141 16.96 -1.84 -7.20
C GLY A 141 17.54 -3.13 -6.60
N ASN A 142 17.34 -4.25 -7.31
CA ASN A 142 17.73 -5.60 -6.87
C ASN A 142 17.11 -6.09 -5.56
N GLU A 143 16.11 -5.42 -5.00
CA GLU A 143 15.38 -5.97 -3.87
C GLU A 143 14.76 -7.31 -4.27
N LYS A 144 15.06 -8.36 -3.49
CA LYS A 144 14.38 -9.64 -3.63
C LYS A 144 12.91 -9.47 -3.29
N ILE A 145 12.03 -9.92 -4.19
CA ILE A 145 10.60 -9.99 -3.98
C ILE A 145 10.20 -11.44 -3.85
N ILE A 146 9.48 -11.78 -2.77
CA ILE A 146 8.90 -13.10 -2.56
C ILE A 146 7.39 -12.92 -2.37
N LEU A 147 6.62 -13.61 -3.19
CA LEU A 147 5.16 -13.70 -3.11
C LEU A 147 4.81 -15.16 -2.88
N ASN A 148 4.36 -15.49 -1.67
CA ASN A 148 3.88 -16.82 -1.32
C ASN A 148 2.39 -16.75 -0.99
N GLY A 149 1.57 -17.54 -1.66
CA GLY A 149 0.12 -17.58 -1.51
C GLY A 149 -0.61 -16.32 -1.99
N LEU A 150 0.05 -15.47 -2.78
CA LEU A 150 -0.50 -14.18 -3.22
C LEU A 150 -0.80 -14.13 -4.73
N LEU A 151 -0.37 -15.11 -5.52
CA LEU A 151 -0.59 -15.13 -6.97
C LEU A 151 -1.58 -16.23 -7.38
N PRO A 152 -2.45 -15.96 -8.37
CA PRO A 152 -3.40 -16.97 -8.84
C PRO A 152 -2.74 -18.10 -9.65
N SER A 153 -1.65 -17.81 -10.39
CA SER A 153 -1.00 -18.82 -11.23
C SER A 153 -0.07 -19.75 -10.46
N LYS A 154 0.56 -19.28 -9.38
CA LYS A 154 1.64 -19.96 -8.66
C LYS A 154 1.50 -19.79 -7.16
N MET A 155 1.87 -20.84 -6.41
CA MET A 155 1.89 -20.77 -4.95
C MET A 155 3.03 -19.87 -4.47
N GLU A 156 4.21 -20.01 -5.05
CA GLU A 156 5.36 -19.18 -4.70
C GLU A 156 5.97 -18.59 -5.97
N GLN A 157 6.34 -17.31 -5.89
CA GLN A 157 7.13 -16.62 -6.89
C GLN A 157 8.21 -15.81 -6.20
N THR A 158 9.45 -16.02 -6.63
CA THR A 158 10.59 -15.17 -6.28
C THR A 158 11.05 -14.41 -7.51
N CYS A 159 11.29 -13.11 -7.38
CA CYS A 159 11.92 -12.27 -8.41
C CYS A 159 12.76 -11.18 -7.73
N PHE A 160 13.32 -10.28 -8.53
CA PHE A 160 14.09 -9.14 -8.05
C PHE A 160 13.62 -7.88 -8.76
N LEU A 161 13.63 -6.74 -8.07
CA LEU A 161 13.48 -5.46 -8.74
C LEU A 161 14.61 -5.24 -9.74
N PRO A 162 14.34 -4.62 -10.89
CA PRO A 162 15.39 -4.32 -11.84
C PRO A 162 16.39 -3.32 -11.23
N ASP A 163 17.69 -3.52 -11.48
CA ASP A 163 18.75 -2.60 -11.06
C ASP A 163 18.81 -1.35 -11.94
N ILE A 164 17.77 -0.52 -11.83
CA ILE A 164 17.61 0.69 -12.63
C ILE A 164 17.56 1.89 -11.70
N ARG A 165 18.49 2.82 -11.92
CA ARG A 165 18.44 4.16 -11.32
C ARG A 165 18.02 5.16 -12.37
N LEU A 166 17.03 6.00 -12.03
CA LEU A 166 16.66 7.14 -12.86
C LEU A 166 17.39 8.39 -12.38
N LEU A 167 18.01 9.09 -13.32
CA LEU A 167 18.69 10.35 -13.08
C LEU A 167 18.07 11.43 -13.96
N ALA A 168 17.97 12.65 -13.43
CA ALA A 168 17.55 13.84 -14.14
C ALA A 168 18.72 14.80 -14.29
N TYR A 169 19.01 15.17 -15.54
CA TYR A 169 19.85 16.32 -15.87
C TYR A 169 18.96 17.56 -15.97
N LEU A 170 19.19 18.52 -15.09
CA LEU A 170 18.41 19.76 -14.98
C LEU A 170 19.24 20.91 -15.58
N PHE A 171 18.64 21.60 -16.55
CA PHE A 171 19.26 22.72 -17.25
C PHE A 171 18.56 24.02 -16.85
N TYR A 172 19.28 24.92 -16.17
CA TYR A 172 18.77 26.22 -15.74
C TYR A 172 19.23 27.34 -16.68
N ARG A 173 18.46 28.44 -16.73
CA ARG A 173 18.70 29.56 -17.66
C ARG A 173 20.03 30.27 -17.42
N SER A 174 20.44 30.38 -16.14
CA SER A 174 21.56 31.19 -15.68
C SER A 174 22.89 30.43 -15.57
N ASP A 175 22.84 29.10 -15.52
CA ASP A 175 24.03 28.29 -15.23
C ASP A 175 24.60 27.60 -16.47
N LYS A 176 25.92 27.65 -16.60
CA LYS A 176 26.66 26.78 -17.53
C LYS A 176 26.76 25.34 -17.03
N ASN A 177 26.39 25.09 -15.77
CA ASN A 177 26.49 23.78 -15.14
C ASN A 177 25.14 23.06 -15.18
N VAL A 178 25.19 21.78 -15.55
CA VAL A 178 24.03 20.89 -15.52
C VAL A 178 23.96 20.27 -14.14
N GLU A 179 22.83 20.42 -13.45
CA GLU A 179 22.60 19.75 -12.17
C GLU A 179 22.14 18.31 -12.42
N LEU A 180 22.78 17.34 -11.78
CA LEU A 180 22.38 15.93 -11.85
C LEU A 180 21.70 15.53 -10.55
N ARG A 181 20.44 15.06 -10.64
CA ARG A 181 19.64 14.64 -9.49
C ARG A 181 19.11 13.23 -9.67
N PRO A 182 19.30 12.32 -8.70
CA PRO A 182 18.63 11.02 -8.75
C PRO A 182 17.13 11.18 -8.47
N LEU A 183 16.31 10.41 -9.17
CA LEU A 183 14.93 10.19 -8.79
C LEU A 183 14.87 9.06 -7.75
N LEU A 184 13.93 9.20 -6.83
CA LEU A 184 13.78 8.26 -5.72
C LEU A 184 12.67 7.26 -6.08
N ALA A 185 13.01 5.97 -6.15
CA ALA A 185 12.01 4.90 -6.27
C ALA A 185 11.33 4.74 -4.91
N ASP A 186 10.14 5.31 -4.78
CA ASP A 186 9.49 5.47 -3.48
C ASP A 186 8.19 4.69 -3.34
N THR A 187 7.72 4.07 -4.43
CA THR A 187 6.49 3.29 -4.43
C THR A 187 6.61 2.07 -5.33
N LEU A 188 6.44 0.89 -4.74
CA LEU A 188 6.22 -0.36 -5.44
C LEU A 188 4.75 -0.79 -5.25
N THR A 189 4.03 -0.97 -6.34
CA THR A 189 2.68 -1.55 -6.35
C THR A 189 2.74 -2.94 -6.94
N ILE A 190 2.15 -3.91 -6.24
CA ILE A 190 2.06 -5.31 -6.67
C ILE A 190 0.61 -5.60 -7.02
N HIS A 191 0.35 -5.79 -8.31
CA HIS A 191 -0.95 -6.18 -8.84
C HIS A 191 -1.00 -7.70 -8.89
N THR A 192 -1.53 -8.31 -7.81
CA THR A 192 -1.51 -9.77 -7.63
C THR A 192 -2.31 -10.52 -8.70
N ASP A 193 -3.49 -10.00 -9.06
CA ASP A 193 -4.38 -10.64 -10.02
C ASP A 193 -3.83 -10.57 -11.46
N ASP A 194 -3.19 -9.44 -11.80
CA ASP A 194 -2.58 -9.20 -13.11
C ASP A 194 -1.14 -9.73 -13.21
N GLU A 195 -0.57 -10.15 -12.08
CA GLU A 195 0.83 -10.56 -11.90
C GLU A 195 1.85 -9.52 -12.40
N GLN A 196 1.57 -8.24 -12.09
CA GLN A 196 2.38 -7.10 -12.52
C GLN A 196 2.96 -6.31 -11.35
N LEU A 197 4.12 -5.71 -11.57
CA LEU A 197 4.76 -4.78 -10.65
C LEU A 197 4.84 -3.41 -11.30
N THR A 198 4.45 -2.37 -10.55
CA THR A 198 4.65 -0.97 -10.94
C THR A 198 5.62 -0.32 -9.96
N LEU A 199 6.71 0.25 -10.48
CA LEU A 199 7.66 1.01 -9.69
C LEU A 199 7.57 2.49 -10.09
N LEU A 200 7.44 3.37 -9.10
CA LEU A 200 7.35 4.81 -9.31
C LEU A 200 8.58 5.51 -8.76
N TRP A 201 9.17 6.35 -9.61
CA TRP A 201 10.27 7.22 -9.25
C TRP A 201 9.78 8.67 -9.21
N ARG A 202 10.15 9.42 -8.17
CA ARG A 202 9.78 10.83 -8.01
C ARG A 202 11.00 11.74 -7.95
N LEU A 203 10.86 12.91 -8.58
CA LEU A 203 11.73 14.07 -8.42
C LEU A 203 10.88 15.21 -7.84
N THR A 204 11.37 15.84 -6.78
CA THR A 204 10.76 17.05 -6.22
C THR A 204 11.70 18.23 -6.49
N LEU A 205 11.17 19.28 -7.12
CA LEU A 205 11.90 20.50 -7.45
C LEU A 205 11.21 21.69 -6.78
N PRO A 206 11.98 22.68 -6.29
CA PRO A 206 11.42 23.89 -5.71
C PRO A 206 10.80 24.77 -6.82
N VAL A 207 9.64 25.35 -6.54
CA VAL A 207 8.83 26.08 -7.54
C VAL A 207 9.51 27.36 -8.04
N ASP A 208 10.32 27.99 -7.21
CA ASP A 208 11.08 29.21 -7.49
C ASP A 208 12.37 28.95 -8.28
N SER A 209 12.77 27.68 -8.42
CA SER A 209 13.93 27.26 -9.21
C SER A 209 13.58 26.05 -10.07
N LEU A 210 12.67 26.26 -11.04
CA LEU A 210 12.36 25.24 -12.04
C LEU A 210 13.36 25.29 -13.21
N PRO A 211 13.87 24.14 -13.66
CA PRO A 211 14.73 24.06 -14.82
C PRO A 211 13.95 24.34 -16.11
N GLN A 212 14.65 24.86 -17.13
CA GLN A 212 14.06 25.07 -18.46
C GLN A 212 13.92 23.77 -19.23
N ARG A 213 14.79 22.80 -18.94
CA ARG A 213 14.80 21.48 -19.59
C ARG A 213 15.20 20.44 -18.57
N ILE A 214 14.49 19.31 -18.61
CA ILE A 214 14.80 18.11 -17.83
C ILE A 214 15.07 16.99 -18.84
N VAL A 215 16.20 16.32 -18.72
CA VAL A 215 16.52 15.11 -19.50
C VAL A 215 16.64 13.95 -18.54
N LEU A 216 15.80 12.94 -18.71
CA LEU A 216 15.82 11.72 -17.92
C LEU A 216 16.75 10.69 -18.56
N THR A 217 17.53 10.01 -17.74
CA THR A 217 18.35 8.87 -18.17
C THR A 217 18.24 7.74 -17.16
N THR A 218 18.56 6.52 -17.61
CA THR A 218 18.67 5.33 -16.78
C THR A 218 20.14 4.95 -16.65
N GLU A 219 20.58 4.64 -15.42
CA GLU A 219 21.81 3.90 -15.18
C GLU A 219 21.42 2.46 -14.82
N GLN A 220 21.85 1.49 -15.63
CA GLN A 220 21.81 0.08 -15.24
C GLN A 220 23.15 -0.26 -14.59
N ARG A 221 23.09 -0.64 -13.32
CA ARG A 221 24.22 -1.32 -12.69
C ARG A 221 24.03 -2.79 -13.05
N GLY A 222 25.05 -3.40 -13.64
CA GLY A 222 24.92 -4.73 -14.24
C GLY A 222 24.40 -5.77 -13.24
N PRO A 223 23.87 -6.91 -13.73
CA PRO A 223 23.30 -7.93 -12.86
C PRO A 223 24.35 -8.39 -11.83
N HIS A 224 24.01 -8.28 -10.55
CA HIS A 224 24.68 -9.07 -9.53
C HIS A 224 24.26 -10.53 -9.73
N GLY A 225 25.24 -11.39 -10.02
CA GLY A 225 25.06 -12.84 -10.08
C GLY A 225 24.67 -13.43 -8.74
#